data_AF-A0A099PH13-F1
#
_entry.id   AF-A0A099PH13-F1
#
_cell.length_a   1.000
_cell.length_b   1.000
_cell.length_c   1.000
_cell.angle_alpha   90.00
_cell.angle_beta   90.00
_cell.angle_gamma   90.00
#
_symmetry.space_group_name_H-M   'P 1'
#
loop_
_entity.id
_entity.type
_entity.pdbx_description
1 polymer ?
#
loop_
_entity_poly.entity_id
_entity_poly.type
_entity_poly.pdbx_seq_one_letter_code
_entity_poly.pdbx_strand_id
1 'polypeptide(L)'
;AGQSVIIGLHEGAILKSSVLLYLMPLLMLIGAALLASWLFDKELVVILAAIVGLFSGFWLARIISAKLLSNPSYYPILLRVNV
;
A
#
# COMPACT_ATOMS: atom_id res chain seq x y z
N ALA A 1 -26.23 7.70 -28.57
CA ALA A 1 -25.17 8.68 -28.25
C ALA A 1 -24.50 8.26 -26.94
N GLY A 2 -23.18 8.12 -26.90
CA GLY A 2 -22.44 7.67 -25.72
C GLY A 2 -21.98 8.85 -24.85
N GLN A 3 -22.22 8.79 -23.55
CA GLN A 3 -21.74 9.78 -22.57
C GLN A 3 -20.41 9.32 -21.98
N SER A 4 -19.36 10.10 -22.23
CA SER A 4 -18.07 9.96 -21.56
C SER A 4 -18.15 10.67 -20.21
N VAL A 5 -18.10 9.90 -19.11
CA VAL A 5 -18.07 10.43 -17.75
C VAL A 5 -16.62 10.43 -17.27
N ILE A 6 -16.07 11.62 -17.05
CA ILE A 6 -14.73 11.79 -16.50
C ILE A 6 -14.82 11.60 -14.99
N ILE A 7 -14.31 10.47 -14.50
CA ILE A 7 -14.26 10.18 -13.06
C ILE A 7 -13.00 10.86 -12.52
N GLY A 8 -13.17 11.99 -11.84
CA GLY A 8 -12.09 12.68 -11.13
C GLY A 8 -11.64 11.88 -9.91
N LEU A 9 -10.75 10.92 -10.13
CA LEU A 9 -9.97 10.32 -9.05
C LEU A 9 -9.10 11.44 -8.48
N HIS A 10 -9.32 11.85 -7.23
CA HIS A 10 -8.44 12.83 -6.59
C HIS A 10 -7.01 12.29 -6.65
N GLU A 11 -6.15 12.86 -7.50
CA GLU A 11 -4.88 12.24 -7.89
C GLU A 11 -3.98 11.93 -6.69
N GLY A 12 -4.10 12.72 -5.61
CA GLY A 12 -3.32 12.53 -4.38
C GLY A 12 -3.67 11.28 -3.58
N ALA A 13 -4.91 10.78 -3.63
CA ALA A 13 -5.31 9.62 -2.84
C ALA A 13 -4.78 8.30 -3.44
N ILE A 14 -4.78 8.20 -4.77
CA ILE A 14 -4.22 7.04 -5.49
C ILE A 14 -2.71 7.02 -5.33
N LEU A 15 -2.05 8.17 -5.51
CA LEU A 15 -0.60 8.25 -5.46
C LEU A 15 -0.08 7.83 -4.08
N LYS A 16 -0.71 8.31 -2.98
CA LYS A 16 -0.33 7.92 -1.62
C LYS A 16 -0.53 6.43 -1.34
N SER A 17 -1.64 5.85 -1.82
CA SER A 17 -1.93 4.42 -1.66
C SER A 17 -0.91 3.56 -2.40
N SER A 18 -0.60 3.91 -3.66
CA SER A 18 0.40 3.22 -4.47
C SER A 18 1.79 3.30 -3.85
N VAL A 19 2.20 4.48 -3.39
CA VAL A 19 3.51 4.68 -2.73
C VAL A 19 3.64 3.76 -1.51
N LEU A 20 2.60 3.64 -0.67
CA LEU A 20 2.61 2.73 0.48
C LEU A 20 2.70 1.25 0.09
N LEU A 21 1.95 0.85 -0.95
CA LEU A 21 1.91 -0.52 -1.48
C LEU A 21 3.23 -0.96 -2.10
N TYR A 22 4.09 -0.03 -2.52
CA TYR A 22 5.42 -0.32 -3.06
C TYR A 22 6.54 -0.19 -2.01
N LEU A 23 6.56 0.92 -1.26
CA LEU A 23 7.66 1.19 -0.31
C LEU A 23 7.61 0.26 0.90
N MET A 24 6.43 0.03 1.47
CA MET A 24 6.30 -0.77 2.69
C MET A 24 6.81 -2.22 2.53
N PRO A 25 6.39 -2.99 1.49
CA PRO A 25 6.92 -4.33 1.26
C PRO A 25 8.41 -4.33 0.93
N LEU A 26 8.91 -3.33 0.18
CA LEU A 26 10.33 -3.24 -0.16
C LEU A 26 11.19 -3.01 1.09
N LEU A 27 10.78 -2.08 1.96
CA LEU A 27 11.47 -1.78 3.22
C LEU A 27 11.48 -3.00 4.15
N MET A 28 10.36 -3.71 4.25
CA MET A 28 10.26 -4.94 5.03
C MET A 28 11.15 -6.06 4.48
N LEU A 29 11.19 -6.25 3.15
CA LEU A 29 12.08 -7.22 2.52
C LEU A 29 13.54 -6.91 2.85
N ILE A 30 13.97 -5.67 2.61
CA ILE A 30 15.36 -5.26 2.83
C ILE A 30 15.71 -5.35 4.31
N GLY A 31 14.84 -4.86 5.19
CA GLY A 31 15.04 -4.94 6.64
C GLY A 31 15.15 -6.39 7.14
N ALA A 32 14.27 -7.28 6.70
CA ALA A 32 14.32 -8.69 7.07
C ALA A 32 15.58 -9.39 6.55
N ALA A 33 15.98 -9.11 5.30
CA ALA A 33 17.20 -9.67 4.73
C ALA A 33 18.46 -9.20 5.49
N LEU A 34 18.55 -7.91 5.82
CA LEU A 34 19.69 -7.35 6.56
C LEU A 34 19.76 -7.88 8.00
N LEU A 35 18.61 -7.98 8.68
CA LEU A 35 18.57 -8.56 10.02
C LEU A 35 18.95 -10.04 10.01
N ALA A 36 18.47 -10.79 9.02
CA ALA A 36 18.80 -12.19 8.90
C ALA A 36 20.27 -12.40 8.55
N SER A 37 20.88 -11.55 7.70
CA SER A 37 22.30 -11.68 7.36
C SER A 37 23.23 -11.36 8.52
N TRP A 38 22.80 -10.52 9.47
CA TRP A 38 23.54 -10.23 10.70
C TRP A 38 23.42 -11.34 11.75
N LEU A 39 22.28 -12.03 11.79
CA LEU A 39 22.00 -13.07 12.79
C LEU A 39 22.37 -14.48 12.34
N PHE A 40 22.39 -14.73 11.03
CA PHE A 40 22.58 -16.06 10.46
C PHE A 40 23.57 -16.02 9.28
N ASP A 41 24.59 -16.88 9.32
CA ASP A 41 25.56 -17.05 8.24
C ASP A 41 25.03 -17.86 7.04
N LYS A 42 23.78 -18.34 7.09
CA LYS A 42 23.19 -19.20 6.05
C LYS A 42 22.39 -18.37 5.05
N GLU A 43 22.86 -18.34 3.80
CA GLU A 43 22.19 -17.65 2.69
C GLU A 43 20.72 -18.06 2.53
N LEU A 44 20.42 -19.36 2.67
CA LEU A 44 19.04 -19.86 2.60
C LEU A 44 18.12 -19.23 3.67
N VAL A 45 18.64 -18.98 4.87
CA VAL A 45 17.85 -18.35 5.95
C VAL A 45 17.60 -16.89 5.62
N VAL A 46 18.60 -16.18 5.07
CA VAL A 46 18.45 -14.80 4.61
C VAL A 46 17.40 -14.69 3.51
N ILE A 47 17.43 -15.59 2.52
CA ILE A 47 16.45 -15.62 1.42
C ILE A 47 15.05 -15.89 1.96
N LEU A 48 14.88 -16.89 2.83
CA LEU A 48 13.58 -17.20 3.42
C LEU A 48 13.07 -16.04 4.28
N ALA A 49 13.93 -15.40 5.06
CA ALA A 49 13.56 -14.23 5.85
C ALA A 49 13.14 -13.06 4.97
N ALA A 50 13.84 -12.80 3.85
CA ALA A 50 13.46 -11.76 2.89
C ALA A 50 12.09 -12.04 2.26
N ILE A 51 11.81 -13.29 1.89
CA ILE A 51 10.50 -13.71 1.35
C ILE A 51 9.40 -13.49 2.39
N VAL A 52 9.61 -13.93 3.63
CA VAL A 52 8.65 -13.73 4.72
C VAL A 52 8.45 -12.24 5.03
N GLY A 53 9.51 -11.44 5.00
CA GLY A 53 9.47 -9.99 5.12
C GLY A 53 8.64 -9.35 4.02
N LEU A 54 8.81 -9.79 2.77
CA LEU A 54 8.02 -9.29 1.63
C LEU A 54 6.53 -9.56 1.80
N PHE A 55 6.15 -10.81 2.11
CA PHE A 55 4.75 -11.17 2.28
C PHE A 55 4.11 -10.46 3.47
N SER A 56 4.81 -10.37 4.60
CA SER A 56 4.31 -9.65 5.77
C SER A 56 4.20 -8.14 5.51
N GLY A 57 5.17 -7.54 4.83
CA GLY A 57 5.15 -6.15 4.41
C GLY A 57 4.01 -5.84 3.42
N PHE A 58 3.75 -6.74 2.47
CA PHE A 58 2.64 -6.60 1.53
C PHE A 58 1.28 -6.72 2.24
N TRP A 59 1.17 -7.65 3.18
CA TRP A 59 -0.05 -7.82 3.97
C TRP A 59 -0.33 -6.60 4.87
N LEU A 60 0.69 -6.08 5.53
CA LEU A 60 0.60 -4.85 6.32
C LEU A 60 0.25 -3.65 5.43
N ALA A 61 0.89 -3.51 4.27
CA ALA A 61 0.56 -2.47 3.30
C ALA A 61 -0.89 -2.57 2.86
N ARG A 62 -1.40 -3.78 2.60
CA ARG A 62 -2.81 -4.01 2.25
C ARG A 62 -3.76 -3.59 3.37
N ILE A 63 -3.46 -3.94 4.62
CA ILE A 63 -4.30 -3.55 5.78
C ILE A 63 -4.27 -2.03 5.97
N ILE A 64 -3.09 -1.41 5.89
CA ILE A 64 -2.94 0.03 6.10
C ILE A 64 -3.60 0.79 4.95
N SER A 65 -3.38 0.40 3.69
CA SER A 65 -4.06 1.00 2.54
C SER A 65 -5.57 0.83 2.63
N ALA A 66 -6.07 -0.35 3.02
CA ALA A 66 -7.50 -0.56 3.26
C ALA A 66 -8.05 0.35 4.38
N LYS A 67 -7.30 0.54 5.49
CA LYS A 67 -7.68 1.46 6.57
C LYS A 67 -7.60 2.92 6.16
N LEU A 68 -6.63 3.31 5.33
CA LEU A 68 -6.47 4.67 4.84
C LEU A 68 -7.61 5.06 3.89
N LEU A 69 -8.09 4.09 3.09
CA LEU A 69 -9.31 4.24 2.28
C LEU A 69 -10.60 4.10 3.10
N SER A 70 -10.53 3.49 4.27
CA SER A 70 -11.62 3.39 5.25
C SER A 70 -11.70 4.61 6.18
N ASN A 71 -11.00 5.71 5.88
CA ASN A 71 -11.25 7.00 6.51
C ASN A 71 -12.39 7.69 5.74
N PRO A 72 -13.60 7.78 6.33
CA PRO A 72 -14.80 8.33 5.71
C PRO A 72 -14.80 9.86 5.72
N SER A 73 -13.70 10.52 5.35
CA SER A 73 -13.72 11.95 4.99
C SER A 73 -13.95 12.17 3.49
N TYR A 74 -14.21 11.10 2.75
CA TYR A 74 -14.80 11.11 1.41
C TYR A 74 -16.34 11.05 1.44
N TYR A 75 -16.97 11.59 2.50
CA TYR A 75 -18.40 11.83 2.40
C TYR A 75 -18.64 12.82 1.24
N PRO A 76 -19.56 12.49 0.32
CA PRO A 76 -19.85 13.30 -0.84
C PRO A 76 -20.42 14.63 -0.35
N ILE A 77 -19.72 15.73 -0.58
CA ILE A 77 -20.36 17.02 -0.44
C ILE A 77 -21.41 17.13 -1.55
N LEU A 78 -22.67 16.93 -1.17
CA LEU A 78 -23.83 17.21 -2.01
C LEU A 78 -23.75 18.67 -2.42
N LEU A 79 -23.25 18.93 -3.63
CA LEU A 79 -23.43 20.21 -4.31
C LEU A 79 -24.93 20.33 -4.64
N ARG A 80 -25.65 20.84 -3.65
CA ARG A 80 -26.93 21.57 -3.69
C ARG A 80 -27.80 21.34 -4.94
N VAL A 81 -29.01 20.84 -4.67
CA VAL A 81 -30.15 20.83 -5.60
C VAL A 81 -30.37 22.23 -6.18
N ASN A 82 -30.60 22.32 -7.48
CA ASN A 82 -31.33 23.46 -8.03
C ASN A 82 -32.61 22.92 -8.66
N VAL A 83 -33.73 23.37 -8.08
CA VAL A 83 -35.07 23.29 -8.62
C VAL A 83 -35.22 24.24 -9.79
#